data_AF-A0A957L4Q4-F1
#
_entry.id   AF-A0A957L4Q4-F1
#
_cell.length_a   1.000
_cell.length_b   1.000
_cell.length_c   1.000
_cell.angle_alpha   90.00
_cell.angle_beta   90.00
_cell.angle_gamma   90.00
#
_symmetry.space_group_name_H-M   'P 1'
#
loop_
_entity.id
_entity.type
_entity.pdbx_description
1 polymer ?
#
loop_
_entity_poly.entity_id
_entity_poly.type
_entity_poly.pdbx_seq_one_letter_code
_entity_poly.pdbx_strand_id
1 'polypeptide(L)'
;GLIVIDDRTCMVDLAKFFMEFCADESCGKCVPCRAGTVQLVRLLERISNGSGTSKDLETLVDLCGLVKDTSLCGLGQSAPNPVLSTLRFFRDEYEAHVQENRCPAGHCQLDQRPVLEMMN
;
A
#
# COMPACT_ATOMS: atom_id res chain seq x y z
N GLY A 1 -20.13 -0.64 9.13
CA GLY A 1 -20.66 0.09 7.97
C GLY A 1 -20.40 -0.72 6.71
N LEU A 2 -21.12 -0.44 5.63
CA LEU A 2 -20.87 -0.99 4.30
C LEU A 2 -20.47 0.17 3.39
N ILE A 3 -19.37 0.02 2.67
CA ILE A 3 -18.90 0.97 1.65
C ILE A 3 -18.97 0.24 0.32
N VAL A 4 -19.59 0.86 -0.69
CA VAL A 4 -19.67 0.33 -2.06
C VAL A 4 -18.80 1.23 -2.93
N ILE A 5 -17.92 0.62 -3.70
CA ILE A 5 -16.92 1.30 -4.54
C ILE A 5 -17.10 0.78 -5.96
N ASP A 6 -17.02 1.68 -6.94
CA ASP A 6 -17.12 1.31 -8.37
C ASP A 6 -15.78 0.82 -8.93
N ASP A 7 -15.81 0.33 -10.16
CA ASP A 7 -14.65 -0.21 -10.89
C ASP A 7 -13.70 0.88 -11.42
N ARG A 8 -13.98 2.17 -11.17
CA ARG A 8 -13.12 3.30 -11.55
C ARG A 8 -12.21 3.76 -10.42
N THR A 9 -12.23 3.05 -9.29
CA THR A 9 -11.38 3.33 -8.14
C THR A 9 -10.15 2.43 -8.17
N CYS A 10 -8.96 3.01 -7.99
CA CYS A 10 -7.74 2.21 -7.87
C CYS A 10 -7.65 1.54 -6.50
N MET A 11 -7.48 0.23 -6.46
CA MET A 11 -7.41 -0.52 -5.20
C MET A 11 -6.11 -0.28 -4.42
N VAL A 12 -5.01 0.06 -5.12
CA VAL A 12 -3.75 0.47 -4.50
C VAL A 12 -3.93 1.78 -3.73
N ASP A 13 -4.56 2.77 -4.38
CA ASP A 13 -4.78 4.08 -3.78
C ASP A 13 -5.82 4.03 -2.64
N LEU A 14 -6.87 3.20 -2.79
CA LEU A 14 -7.83 2.93 -1.72
C LEU A 14 -7.15 2.33 -0.49
N ALA A 15 -6.27 1.34 -0.68
CA ALA A 15 -5.53 0.74 0.42
C ALA A 15 -4.60 1.77 1.10
N LYS A 16 -3.97 2.66 0.32
CA LYS A 16 -3.16 3.77 0.82
C LYS A 16 -3.98 4.72 1.68
N PHE A 17 -5.14 5.16 1.21
CA PHE A 17 -6.04 6.03 1.96
C PHE A 17 -6.39 5.47 3.36
N PHE A 18 -6.76 4.19 3.45
CA PHE A 18 -7.04 3.58 4.75
C PHE A 18 -5.79 3.41 5.62
N MET A 19 -4.63 3.17 5.01
CA MET A 19 -3.36 3.08 5.72
C MET A 19 -2.91 4.42 6.28
N GLU A 20 -3.09 5.52 5.54
CA GLU A 20 -2.84 6.89 6.01
C GLU A 20 -3.68 7.19 7.26
N PHE A 21 -4.98 6.90 7.21
CA PHE A 21 -5.86 7.02 8.38
C PHE A 21 -5.34 6.19 9.57
N CYS A 22 -4.95 4.93 9.37
CA CYS A 22 -4.44 4.09 10.44
C CYS A 22 -3.10 4.59 11.01
N ALA A 23 -2.26 5.20 10.17
CA ALA A 23 -1.00 5.80 10.60
C ALA A 23 -1.24 7.05 11.45
N ASP A 24 -2.21 7.89 11.06
CA ASP A 24 -2.58 9.11 11.79
C ASP A 24 -3.25 8.79 13.14
N GLU A 25 -4.11 7.76 13.19
CA GLU A 25 -4.81 7.33 14.40
C GLU A 25 -3.98 6.42 15.30
N SER A 26 -2.76 6.08 14.91
CA SER A 26 -1.86 5.29 15.75
C SER A 26 -1.53 6.05 17.04
N CYS A 27 -1.92 5.49 18.19
CA CYS A 27 -1.58 6.03 19.50
C CYS A 27 -0.07 6.01 19.83
N GLY A 28 0.75 5.39 18.97
CA GLY A 28 2.21 5.43 19.06
C GLY A 28 2.83 4.49 20.09
N LYS A 29 2.05 3.66 20.80
CA LYS A 29 2.56 2.85 21.93
C LYS A 29 3.53 1.72 21.53
N CYS A 30 3.25 0.97 20.47
CA CYS A 30 4.09 -0.15 20.02
C CYS A 30 4.81 0.18 18.70
N VAL A 31 6.08 -0.23 18.60
CA VAL A 31 6.92 -0.02 17.41
C VAL A 31 6.31 -0.60 16.12
N PRO A 32 5.81 -1.86 16.07
CA PRO A 32 5.27 -2.40 14.83
C PRO A 32 4.11 -1.56 14.29
N CYS A 33 3.19 -1.09 15.13
CA CYS A 33 2.13 -0.18 14.68
C CYS A 33 2.68 1.21 14.30
N ARG A 34 3.41 1.88 15.20
CA ARG A 34 3.82 3.29 15.01
C ARG A 34 4.75 3.49 13.81
N ALA A 35 5.73 2.61 13.64
CA ALA A 35 6.70 2.71 12.55
C ALA A 35 6.24 1.91 11.31
N GLY A 36 5.61 0.75 11.51
CA GLY A 36 5.19 -0.12 10.41
C GLY A 36 4.08 0.50 9.57
N THR A 37 3.08 1.15 10.17
CA THR A 37 2.03 1.84 9.40
C THR A 37 2.60 2.94 8.51
N VAL A 38 3.54 3.75 9.01
CA VAL A 38 4.25 4.75 8.22
C VAL A 38 5.05 4.13 7.06
N GLN A 39 5.72 2.99 7.29
CA GLN A 39 6.44 2.31 6.21
C GLN A 39 5.49 1.69 5.17
N LEU A 40 4.34 1.15 5.60
CA LEU A 40 3.30 0.65 4.70
C LEU A 40 2.74 1.77 3.81
N VAL A 41 2.46 2.96 4.37
CA VAL A 41 2.06 4.14 3.59
C VAL A 41 3.12 4.49 2.55
N ARG A 42 4.39 4.56 2.94
CA ARG A 42 5.50 4.87 2.01
C ARG A 42 5.66 3.87 0.87
N LEU A 43 5.47 2.59 1.14
CA LEU A 43 5.50 1.55 0.10
C LEU A 43 4.33 1.75 -0.88
N LEU A 44 3.13 2.03 -0.38
CA LEU A 44 1.96 2.29 -1.21
C LEU A 44 2.11 3.60 -2.00
N GLU A 45 2.72 4.64 -1.43
CA GLU A 45 3.09 5.87 -2.15
C GLU A 45 4.04 5.57 -3.31
N ARG A 46 5.10 4.80 -3.07
CA ARG A 46 6.04 4.37 -4.13
C ARG A 46 5.33 3.62 -5.25
N ILE A 47 4.45 2.68 -4.90
CA ILE A 47 3.68 1.92 -5.90
C ILE A 47 2.71 2.85 -6.67
N SER A 48 2.00 3.73 -5.97
CA SER A 48 1.00 4.63 -6.58
C SER A 48 1.58 5.86 -7.30
N ASN A 49 2.88 6.13 -7.20
CA ASN A 49 3.55 7.21 -7.94
C ASN A 49 4.48 6.71 -9.07
N GLY A 50 4.54 5.39 -9.28
CA GLY A 50 5.33 4.76 -10.34
C GLY A 50 6.78 4.44 -9.99
N SER A 51 7.24 4.74 -8.77
CA SER A 51 8.61 4.44 -8.30
C SER A 51 8.75 3.09 -7.57
N GLY A 52 7.66 2.34 -7.48
CA GLY A 52 7.59 1.03 -6.83
C GLY A 52 8.12 -0.10 -7.71
N THR A 53 8.67 -1.12 -7.06
CA THR A 53 9.24 -2.31 -7.72
C THR A 53 8.54 -3.59 -7.24
N SER A 54 8.74 -4.72 -7.93
CA SER A 54 8.26 -6.02 -7.45
C SER A 54 8.79 -6.37 -6.05
N LYS A 55 10.01 -5.91 -5.71
CA LYS A 55 10.57 -6.08 -4.37
C LYS A 55 9.86 -5.23 -3.32
N ASP A 56 9.39 -4.03 -3.68
CA ASP A 56 8.55 -3.22 -2.78
C ASP A 56 7.22 -3.94 -2.50
N LEU A 57 6.66 -4.66 -3.47
CA LEU A 57 5.43 -5.45 -3.30
C LEU A 57 5.63 -6.65 -2.36
N GLU A 58 6.76 -7.37 -2.47
CA GLU A 58 7.13 -8.42 -1.51
C GLU A 58 7.31 -7.84 -0.10
N THR A 59 8.05 -6.74 0.01
CA THR A 59 8.29 -6.04 1.28
C THR A 59 6.97 -5.56 1.92
N LEU A 60 6.02 -5.10 1.10
CA LEU A 60 4.69 -4.69 1.54
C LEU A 60 3.93 -5.84 2.20
N VAL A 61 3.95 -7.03 1.60
CA VAL A 61 3.28 -8.23 2.14
C VAL A 61 3.90 -8.66 3.46
N ASP A 62 5.23 -8.75 3.52
CA ASP A 62 5.95 -9.17 4.72
C ASP A 62 5.72 -8.19 5.88
N LEU A 63 5.77 -6.89 5.60
CA LEU A 63 5.51 -5.86 6.58
C LEU A 63 4.05 -5.89 7.06
N CYS A 64 3.08 -6.15 6.19
CA CYS A 64 1.69 -6.34 6.59
C CYS A 64 1.55 -7.48 7.61
N GLY A 65 2.22 -8.61 7.38
CA GLY A 65 2.25 -9.73 8.33
C GLY A 65 2.86 -9.33 9.67
N LEU A 66 4.02 -8.66 9.64
CA LEU A 66 4.69 -8.20 10.86
C LEU A 66 3.82 -7.23 11.68
N VAL A 67 3.21 -6.24 11.03
CA VAL A 67 2.34 -5.26 11.72
C VAL A 67 1.13 -5.96 12.32
N LYS A 68 0.50 -6.87 11.56
CA LYS A 68 -0.67 -7.62 12.00
C LYS A 68 -0.38 -8.49 13.22
N ASP A 69 0.70 -9.27 13.19
CA ASP A 69 0.94 -10.33 14.16
C ASP A 69 1.64 -9.83 15.43
N THR A 70 2.33 -8.69 15.37
CA THR A 70 3.16 -8.20 16.49
C THR A 70 2.65 -6.91 17.13
N SER A 71 1.57 -6.31 16.61
CA SER A 71 0.96 -5.13 17.22
C SER A 71 0.22 -5.44 18.51
N LEU A 72 0.30 -4.49 19.46
CA LEU A 72 -0.22 -4.65 20.82
C LEU A 72 -1.76 -4.59 20.94
N CYS A 73 -2.44 -3.88 20.04
CA CYS A 73 -3.89 -3.64 20.12
C CYS A 73 -4.58 -3.90 18.79
N GLY A 74 -5.92 -3.95 18.82
CA GLY A 74 -6.75 -4.23 17.65
C GLY A 74 -6.58 -3.24 16.50
N LEU A 75 -6.26 -1.97 16.77
CA LEU A 75 -5.96 -1.01 15.70
C LEU A 75 -4.73 -1.47 14.91
N GLY A 76 -3.58 -1.68 15.57
CA GLY A 76 -2.36 -2.09 14.87
C GLY A 76 -2.49 -3.47 14.21
N GLN A 77 -3.20 -4.41 14.84
CA GLN A 77 -3.44 -5.74 14.26
C GLN A 77 -4.32 -5.68 13.01
N SER A 78 -5.30 -4.77 12.96
CA SER A 78 -6.23 -4.64 11.84
C SER A 78 -5.80 -3.64 10.76
N ALA A 79 -4.88 -2.72 11.08
CA ALA A 79 -4.38 -1.69 10.18
C ALA A 79 -3.97 -2.21 8.79
N PRO A 80 -3.21 -3.32 8.63
CA PRO A 80 -2.80 -3.79 7.31
C PRO A 80 -3.89 -4.56 6.53
N ASN A 81 -5.08 -4.76 7.10
CA ASN A 81 -6.15 -5.53 6.44
C ASN A 81 -6.62 -4.97 5.10
N PRO A 82 -6.73 -3.63 4.88
CA PRO A 82 -7.06 -3.08 3.58
C PRO A 82 -6.08 -3.55 2.50
N VAL A 83 -4.76 -3.46 2.79
CA VAL A 83 -3.69 -3.89 1.90
C VAL A 83 -3.74 -5.39 1.63
N LEU A 84 -3.86 -6.21 2.68
CA LEU A 84 -3.94 -7.66 2.52
C LEU A 84 -5.17 -8.11 1.72
N SER A 85 -6.29 -7.41 1.89
CA SER A 85 -7.54 -7.74 1.18
C SER A 85 -7.46 -7.32 -0.29
N THR A 86 -6.99 -6.12 -0.58
CA THR A 86 -6.82 -5.66 -1.97
C THR A 86 -5.76 -6.48 -2.71
N LEU A 87 -4.65 -6.84 -2.06
CA LEU A 87 -3.66 -7.76 -2.64
C LEU A 87 -4.19 -9.17 -2.90
N ARG A 88 -5.20 -9.61 -2.15
CA ARG A 88 -5.82 -10.93 -2.36
C ARG A 88 -6.74 -10.94 -3.57
N PHE A 89 -7.50 -9.88 -3.79
CA PHE A 89 -8.56 -9.84 -4.79
C PHE A 89 -8.21 -9.04 -6.06
N PHE A 90 -7.24 -8.14 -5.98
CA PHE A 90 -6.86 -7.19 -7.03
C PHE A 90 -5.33 -7.14 -7.21
N ARG A 91 -4.67 -8.30 -7.09
CA ARG A 91 -3.20 -8.41 -7.21
C ARG A 91 -2.69 -7.88 -8.54
N ASP A 92 -3.44 -8.13 -9.60
CA ASP A 92 -3.19 -7.66 -10.95
C ASP A 92 -3.12 -6.13 -11.03
N GLU A 93 -3.91 -5.40 -10.25
CA GLU A 93 -3.78 -3.94 -10.17
C GLU A 93 -2.43 -3.52 -9.58
N TYR A 94 -1.97 -4.17 -8.51
CA TYR A 94 -0.64 -3.88 -7.93
C TYR A 94 0.47 -4.19 -8.93
N GLU A 95 0.38 -5.33 -9.62
CA GLU A 95 1.35 -5.75 -10.63
C GLU A 95 1.38 -4.78 -11.82
N ALA A 96 0.24 -4.28 -12.28
CA ALA A 96 0.18 -3.25 -13.33
C ALA A 96 0.91 -1.95 -12.91
N HIS A 97 0.80 -1.54 -11.63
CA HIS A 97 1.54 -0.38 -11.15
C HIS A 97 3.06 -0.60 -11.16
N VAL A 98 3.53 -1.77 -10.69
CA VAL A 98 4.97 -2.01 -10.53
C VAL A 98 5.68 -2.55 -11.78
N GLN A 99 4.98 -3.23 -12.69
CA GLN A 99 5.57 -3.85 -13.89
C GLN A 99 5.27 -3.07 -15.16
N GLU A 100 4.08 -2.49 -15.28
CA GLU A 100 3.64 -1.78 -16.48
C GLU A 100 3.73 -0.25 -16.32
N ASN A 101 4.02 0.24 -15.11
CA ASN A 101 3.90 1.65 -14.73
C ASN A 101 2.55 2.23 -15.18
N ARG A 102 1.47 1.45 -14.94
CA ARG A 102 0.11 1.76 -15.37
C ARG A 102 -0.89 1.56 -14.22
N CYS A 103 -1.80 2.52 -14.06
CA CYS A 103 -2.96 2.40 -13.18
C CYS A 103 -4.18 1.95 -14.01
N PRO A 104 -4.75 0.75 -13.80
CA PRO A 104 -5.90 0.28 -14.57
C PRO A 104 -7.13 1.20 -14.46
N ALA A 105 -7.33 1.81 -13.29
CA ALA A 105 -8.39 2.78 -13.03
C ALA A 105 -8.10 4.19 -13.57
N GLY A 106 -6.87 4.47 -14.02
CA GLY A 106 -6.46 5.80 -14.50
C GLY A 106 -6.39 6.88 -13.41
N HIS A 107 -6.42 6.50 -12.13
CA HIS A 107 -6.43 7.43 -11.00
C HIS A 107 -5.03 7.92 -10.61
N CYS A 108 -4.05 7.02 -10.56
CA CYS A 108 -2.70 7.32 -10.11
C CYS A 108 -1.87 8.01 -11.21
N GLN A 109 -1.14 9.07 -10.86
CA GLN A 109 -0.18 9.75 -11.74
C GLN A 109 1.21 9.09 -11.60
N LEU A 110 1.53 8.20 -12.53
CA LEU A 110 2.73 7.36 -12.48
C LEU A 110 3.88 8.00 -13.27
N ASP A 111 4.44 9.08 -12.74
CA ASP A 111 5.40 9.95 -13.46
C ASP A 111 6.87 9.70 -13.08
N GLN A 112 7.15 8.79 -12.12
CA GLN A 112 8.52 8.56 -11.62
C GLN A 112 9.12 7.23 -12.06
N ARG A 113 9.63 7.15 -13.29
CA ARG A 113 10.64 6.12 -13.61
C ARG A 113 11.98 6.52 -12.98
N PRO A 114 12.73 5.60 -12.36
CA PRO A 114 14.04 5.93 -11.81
C PRO A 114 14.95 6.42 -12.96
N VAL A 115 15.62 7.55 -12.72
CA VAL A 115 16.55 8.24 -13.64
C VAL A 115 17.57 7.30 -14.31
N LEU A 116 17.82 6.12 -13.73
CA LEU A 116 18.74 5.10 -14.23
C LEU A 116 18.34 4.45 -15.57
N GLU A 117 17.08 4.47 -15.97
CA GLU A 117 16.65 3.94 -17.29
C GLU A 117 16.64 5.00 -18.41
N MET A 118 16.95 6.26 -18.10
CA MET A 118 17.05 7.35 -19.10
C MET A 118 18.50 7.64 -19.53
N MET A 119 19.47 6.84 -19.09
CA MET A 119 20.90 7.01 -19.38
C MET A 119 21.55 5.84 -20.12
N ASN A 120 20.78 4.88 -20.65
CA ASN A 120 21.26 3.82 -21.54
C ASN A 120 20.38 3.70 -22.79
#